data_AF-A0A2V8CCA2-F1
#
_entry.id   AF-A0A2V8CCA2-F1
#
_cell.length_a   1.000
_cell.length_b   1.000
_cell.length_c   1.000
_cell.angle_alpha   90.00
_cell.angle_beta   90.00
_cell.angle_gamma   90.00
#
_symmetry.space_group_name_H-M   'P 1'
#
loop_
_entity.id
_entity.type
_entity.pdbx_description
1 polymer ?
#
loop_
_entity_poly.entity_id
_entity_poly.type
_entity_poly.pdbx_seq_one_letter_code
_entity_poly.pdbx_strand_id
1 'polypeptide(L)' 'TGNNLDGSAVGKSGHAYGKRSALCLETQHFPDSPNHPNFPSTILRPGTTFESRTVFGFSVTR' A
#
# COMPACT_ATOMS: atom_id res chain seq x y z
N THR A 1 -5.40 1.80 9.66
CA THR A 1 -4.27 2.35 8.87
C THR A 1 -3.28 3.00 9.82
N GLY A 2 -2.05 3.25 9.38
CA GLY A 2 -1.08 4.04 10.17
C GLY A 2 -1.53 5.49 10.47
N ASN A 3 -2.65 5.93 9.87
CA ASN A 3 -3.18 7.28 10.02
C ASN A 3 -3.67 7.61 11.45
N ASN A 4 -3.93 6.58 12.26
CA ASN A 4 -4.41 6.72 13.64
C ASN A 4 -3.32 6.40 14.69
N LEU A 5 -2.07 6.23 14.27
CA LEU A 5 -0.97 6.05 15.23
C LEU A 5 -0.73 7.37 15.96
N ASP A 6 -0.79 7.32 17.29
CA ASP A 6 -0.75 8.47 18.19
C ASP A 6 0.52 8.52 19.04
N GLY A 7 1.48 7.62 18.80
CA GLY A 7 2.72 7.53 19.56
C GLY A 7 2.66 6.61 20.79
N SER A 8 1.50 6.04 21.13
CA SER A 8 1.39 5.05 22.22
C SER A 8 2.12 3.74 21.91
N ALA A 9 2.23 3.38 20.63
CA ALA A 9 2.96 2.22 20.17
C ALA A 9 4.47 2.51 20.10
N VAL A 10 5.24 1.90 21.00
CA VAL A 10 6.71 1.94 20.97
C VAL A 10 7.23 0.84 20.04
N GLY A 11 7.93 1.27 18.99
CA GLY A 11 8.46 0.45 17.93
C GLY A 11 9.92 0.07 18.10
N LYS A 12 10.56 -0.28 16.98
CA LYS A 12 11.96 -0.71 16.95
C LYS A 12 12.89 0.39 17.47
N SER A 13 13.92 -0.03 18.19
CA SER A 13 14.90 0.86 18.83
C SER A 13 14.26 1.89 19.78
N GLY A 14 13.10 1.58 20.37
CA GLY A 14 12.43 2.45 21.33
C GLY A 14 11.68 3.64 20.73
N HIS A 15 11.52 3.71 19.39
CA HIS A 15 10.85 4.84 18.75
C HIS A 15 9.34 4.71 18.80
N ALA A 16 8.67 5.69 19.39
CA ALA A 16 7.22 5.81 19.30
C ALA A 16 6.78 6.08 17.85
N TYR A 17 5.78 5.33 17.36
CA TYR A 17 5.19 5.59 16.04
C TYR A 17 4.10 6.64 16.15
N GLY A 18 4.46 7.88 15.86
CA GLY A 18 3.54 9.02 15.85
C GLY A 18 2.81 9.19 14.52
N LYS A 19 1.88 10.14 14.50
CA LYS A 19 1.14 10.52 13.30
C LYS A 19 2.10 10.98 12.21
N ARG A 20 1.97 10.42 11.00
CA ARG A 20 2.79 10.72 9.80
C ARG A 20 4.28 10.37 9.94
N SER A 21 4.68 9.51 10.87
CA SER A 21 6.07 9.06 11.02
C SER A 21 6.53 8.09 9.92
N ALA A 22 5.61 7.65 9.06
CA ALA A 22 5.84 6.72 7.98
C ALA A 22 4.85 6.99 6.84
N LEU A 23 5.10 6.34 5.69
CA LEU A 23 4.26 6.37 4.51
C LEU A 23 4.03 4.95 4.00
N CYS A 24 2.90 4.73 3.34
CA CYS A 24 2.59 3.49 2.63
C CYS A 24 2.49 3.81 1.13
N LEU A 25 3.16 3.00 0.30
CA LEU A 25 3.04 3.05 -1.16
C LEU A 25 2.43 1.72 -1.63
N GLU A 26 1.11 1.68 -1.60
CA GLU A 26 0.33 0.47 -1.88
C GLU A 26 0.03 0.42 -3.38
N THR A 27 0.81 -0.37 -4.13
CA THR A 27 0.52 -0.64 -5.55
C THR A 27 -0.69 -1.54 -5.65
N GLN A 28 -1.79 -1.00 -6.14
CA GLN A 28 -3.06 -1.70 -6.23
C GLN A 28 -3.91 -1.18 -7.39
N HIS A 29 -5.00 -1.90 -7.68
CA HIS A 29 -6.11 -1.35 -8.46
C HIS A 29 -6.81 -0.23 -7.69
N PHE A 30 -7.70 0.50 -8.36
CA PHE A 30 -8.42 1.57 -7.69
C PHE A 30 -9.28 1.04 -6.54
N PRO A 31 -9.38 1.80 -5.43
CA PRO A 31 -10.33 1.49 -4.38
C PRO A 31 -11.73 1.37 -4.98
N ASP A 32 -12.48 0.38 -4.52
CA ASP A 32 -13.88 0.14 -4.90
C ASP A 32 -14.12 -0.26 -6.38
N SER A 33 -13.07 -0.66 -7.12
CA SER A 33 -13.20 -1.16 -8.51
C SER A 33 -14.33 -2.17 -8.77
N PRO A 34 -14.65 -3.15 -7.89
CA PRO A 34 -15.78 -4.06 -8.14
C PRO A 34 -17.13 -3.37 -8.31
N ASN A 35 -17.34 -2.21 -7.68
CA ASN A 35 -18.60 -1.46 -7.71
C ASN A 35 -18.61 -0.34 -8.77
N HIS A 36 -17.48 -0.10 -9.44
CA HIS A 36 -17.31 0.93 -10.45
C HIS A 36 -16.97 0.31 -11.81
N PRO A 37 -17.97 0.02 -12.68
CA PRO A 37 -17.75 -0.73 -13.92
C PRO A 37 -16.88 -0.01 -14.95
N ASN A 38 -16.62 1.28 -14.77
CA ASN A 38 -15.73 2.09 -15.59
C ASN A 38 -14.27 2.08 -15.11
N PHE A 39 -13.95 1.47 -13.97
CA PHE A 39 -12.57 1.28 -13.51
C PHE A 39 -11.94 0.04 -14.17
N PRO A 40 -10.60 -0.06 -14.21
CA PRO A 40 -9.94 -1.31 -14.58
C PRO A 40 -10.49 -2.47 -13.75
N SER A 41 -10.88 -3.55 -14.43
CA SER A 41 -11.52 -4.69 -13.78
C SER A 41 -10.56 -5.40 -12.83
N THR A 42 -11.09 -5.80 -11.67
CA THR A 42 -10.40 -6.63 -10.68
C THR A 42 -10.89 -8.09 -10.71
N ILE A 43 -11.69 -8.48 -11.70
CA ILE A 43 -12.26 -9.83 -11.80
C ILE A 43 -11.25 -10.74 -12.50
N LEU A 44 -10.80 -11.78 -11.79
CA LEU A 44 -10.07 -12.89 -12.40
C LEU A 44 -11.06 -14.02 -12.75
N ARG A 45 -10.98 -14.54 -13.98
CA ARG A 45 -11.86 -15.62 -14.47
C ARG A 45 -11.11 -16.97 -14.51
N PRO A 46 -11.80 -18.11 -14.41
CA PRO A 46 -11.17 -19.42 -14.60
C PRO A 46 -10.38 -19.49 -15.90
N GLY A 47 -9.19 -20.08 -15.86
CA GLY A 47 -8.29 -20.21 -17.01
C GLY A 47 -7.49 -18.95 -17.36
N THR A 48 -7.65 -17.86 -16.60
CA THR A 48 -6.84 -16.63 -16.77
C THR A 48 -5.81 -16.50 -15.64
N THR A 49 -4.70 -15.82 -15.92
CA THR A 49 -3.64 -15.56 -14.95
C THR A 49 -3.68 -14.10 -14.51
N PHE A 50 -3.67 -13.90 -13.20
CA PHE A 50 -3.37 -12.60 -12.62
C PHE A 50 -1.86 -12.47 -12.43
N GLU A 51 -1.28 -11.36 -12.89
CA GLU A 51 0.11 -11.03 -12.66
C GLU A 51 0.23 -9.56 -12.22
N SER A 52 1.02 -9.31 -11.18
CA SER A 52 1.36 -7.98 -10.71
C SER A 52 2.77 -7.99 -10.14
N ARG A 53 3.54 -6.93 -10.39
CA ARG A 53 4.92 -6.80 -9.95
C ARG A 53 5.21 -5.39 -9.47
N THR A 54 5.79 -5.30 -8.26
CA THR A 54 6.26 -4.05 -7.67
C THR A 54 7.73 -4.17 -7.33
N VAL A 55 8.53 -3.17 -7.71
CA VAL A 55 9.96 -3.11 -7.44
C VAL A 55 10.26 -1.82 -6.70
N PHE A 56 10.83 -1.93 -5.49
CA PHE A 56 11.31 -0.79 -4.72
C PHE A 56 12.80 -0.57 -5.00
N GLY A 57 13.11 0.28 -5.98
CA GLY A 57 14.48 0.66 -6.34
C GLY A 57 14.92 1.90 -5.59
N PHE A 58 15.91 1.77 -4.70
CA PHE A 58 16.49 2.88 -3.96
C PHE A 58 17.83 3.30 -4.55
N SER A 59 18.13 4.60 -4.48
CA SER A 59 19.41 5.18 -4.87
C SER A 59 19.74 6.38 -3.98
N VAL A 60 20.90 6.99 -4.18
CA VAL A 60 21.31 8.21 -3.48
C VAL A 60 21.55 9.33 -4.49
N THR A 61 21.14 10.54 -4.14
CA THR A 61 21.48 11.75 -4.89
C THR A 61 22.77 12.33 -4.35
N ARG A 62 23.60 12.92 -5.23
CA ARG A 62 24.76 13.73 -4.81
C ARG A 62 24.33 15.13 -4.40
#